data_AF-A0A1B6L3D4-F1
#
_entry.id   AF-A0A1B6L3D4-F1
#
_cell.length_a   1.000
_cell.length_b   1.000
_cell.length_c   1.000
_cell.angle_alpha   90.00
_cell.angle_beta   90.00
_cell.angle_gamma   90.00
#
_symmetry.space_group_name_H-M   'P 1'
#
loop_
_entity.id
_entity.type
_entity.pdbx_description
1 polymer ?
#
loop_
_entity_poly.entity_id
_entity_poly.type
_entity_poly.pdbx_seq_one_letter_code
_entity_poly.pdbx_strand_id
1 'polypeptide(L)'
;PHSTSYQEHKKMIEKLPDQDAPSFFGLPANVDRSWQRITSTAVIDKLKVLSCCVDSPSSLDRQTWQEHLSPILNIWRKLNQSAGYIKMKLPELQTDLLPVPMFLCQEFHFGVTLVQTIHQALSAVTRAIKGAVSPSPPTL
;
A
#
# COMPACT_ATOMS: atom_id res chain seq x y z
N PRO A 1 34.52 29.24 -8.13
CA PRO A 1 35.93 29.27 -7.68
C PRO A 1 36.88 29.64 -8.83
N HIS A 2 37.61 30.75 -8.71
CA HIS A 2 38.54 31.26 -9.75
C HIS A 2 40.04 31.10 -9.37
N SER A 3 40.33 30.40 -8.27
CA SER A 3 41.67 30.24 -7.69
C SER A 3 41.86 28.79 -7.22
N THR A 4 43.09 28.29 -7.23
CA THR A 4 43.49 26.95 -6.74
C THR A 4 43.80 26.94 -5.23
N SER A 5 43.53 28.05 -4.52
CA SER A 5 43.84 28.20 -3.10
C SER A 5 42.88 27.42 -2.20
N TYR A 6 43.41 26.48 -1.41
CA TYR A 6 42.66 25.69 -0.43
C TYR A 6 41.83 26.55 0.54
N GLN A 7 42.39 27.66 1.03
CA GLN A 7 41.70 28.53 1.98
C GLN A 7 40.47 29.21 1.37
N GLU A 8 40.50 29.51 0.07
CA GLU A 8 39.34 30.08 -0.63
C GLU A 8 38.22 29.05 -0.79
N HIS A 9 38.55 27.80 -1.10
CA HIS A 9 37.57 26.71 -1.15
C HIS A 9 36.91 26.46 0.22
N LYS A 10 37.70 26.45 1.31
CA LYS A 10 37.16 26.30 2.66
C LYS A 10 36.20 27.44 3.03
N LYS A 11 36.62 28.69 2.78
CA LYS A 11 35.77 29.88 3.01
C LYS A 11 34.50 29.87 2.17
N MET A 12 34.49 29.21 1.00
CA MET A 12 33.31 29.09 0.16
C MET A 12 32.30 28.09 0.72
N ILE A 13 32.77 26.97 1.30
CA ILE A 13 31.92 25.99 1.98
C ILE A 13 31.27 26.61 3.21
N GLU A 14 32.02 27.38 4.01
CA GLU A 14 31.51 28.09 5.19
C GLU A 14 30.46 29.16 4.86
N LYS A 15 30.36 29.59 3.59
CA LYS A 15 29.34 30.54 3.11
C LYS A 15 28.06 29.86 2.64
N LEU A 16 28.04 28.53 2.53
CA LEU A 16 26.84 27.80 2.15
C LEU A 16 25.81 27.89 3.29
N PRO A 17 24.50 27.92 2.97
CA PRO A 17 23.47 27.87 4.00
C PRO A 17 23.48 26.51 4.69
N ASP A 18 23.09 26.48 5.98
CA ASP A 18 22.98 25.22 6.75
C ASP A 18 21.87 24.30 6.23
N GLN A 19 20.88 24.87 5.54
CA GLN A 19 19.78 24.12 4.91
C GLN A 19 19.88 24.19 3.39
N ASP A 20 19.90 23.01 2.77
CA ASP A 20 19.87 22.87 1.33
C ASP A 20 18.48 23.16 0.76
N ALA A 21 18.43 23.97 -0.29
CA ALA A 21 17.21 24.21 -1.05
C ALA A 21 17.05 23.16 -2.17
N PRO A 22 15.82 22.69 -2.46
CA PRO A 22 15.57 21.77 -3.59
C PRO A 22 16.07 22.30 -4.94
N SER A 23 16.06 23.62 -5.12
CA SER A 23 16.56 24.29 -6.32
C SER A 23 18.04 24.04 -6.59
N PHE A 24 18.86 23.77 -5.57
CA PHE A 24 20.28 23.42 -5.74
C PHE A 24 20.45 22.10 -6.51
N PHE A 25 19.45 21.24 -6.46
CA PHE A 25 19.44 19.93 -7.13
C PHE A 25 18.50 19.88 -8.34
N GLY A 26 17.95 21.03 -8.77
CA GLY A 26 16.95 21.09 -9.85
C GLY A 26 15.61 20.46 -9.49
N LEU A 27 15.33 20.27 -8.20
CA LEU A 27 14.09 19.67 -7.73
C LEU A 27 12.99 20.72 -7.56
N PRO A 28 11.72 20.35 -7.81
CA PRO A 28 10.60 21.25 -7.60
C PRO A 28 10.37 21.49 -6.09
N ALA A 29 9.91 22.69 -5.76
CA ALA A 29 9.75 23.13 -4.36
C ALA A 29 8.73 22.30 -3.55
N ASN A 30 7.86 21.53 -4.21
CA ASN A 30 6.91 20.63 -3.55
C ASN A 30 7.57 19.41 -2.90
N VAL A 31 8.80 19.06 -3.31
CA VAL A 31 9.55 17.93 -2.76
C VAL A 31 9.88 18.16 -1.29
N ASP A 32 10.30 19.38 -0.93
CA ASP A 32 10.62 19.72 0.46
C ASP A 32 9.39 19.59 1.38
N ARG A 33 8.23 20.10 0.93
CA ARG A 33 6.97 19.95 1.70
C ARG A 33 6.57 18.48 1.88
N SER A 34 6.71 17.66 0.83
CA SER A 34 6.42 16.22 0.91
C SER A 34 7.39 15.51 1.84
N TRP A 35 8.68 15.82 1.73
CA TRP A 35 9.75 15.28 2.56
C TRP A 35 9.55 15.62 4.04
N GLN A 36 9.26 16.88 4.35
CA GLN A 36 8.98 17.34 5.71
C GLN A 36 7.79 16.60 6.32
N ARG A 37 6.71 16.43 5.56
CA ARG A 37 5.51 15.70 6.02
C ARG A 37 5.84 14.25 6.35
N ILE A 38 6.55 13.55 5.47
CA ILE A 38 6.92 12.14 5.64
C ILE A 38 7.86 11.99 6.85
N THR A 39 8.91 12.80 6.90
CA THR A 39 9.93 12.75 7.96
C THR A 39 9.32 13.09 9.33
N SER A 40 8.50 14.15 9.40
CA SER A 40 7.82 14.54 10.64
C SER A 40 6.90 13.43 11.15
N THR A 41 6.09 12.84 10.25
CA THR A 41 5.19 11.74 10.62
C THR A 41 5.98 10.55 11.16
N ALA A 42 7.06 10.17 10.47
CA ALA A 42 7.92 9.05 10.89
C ALA A 42 8.62 9.30 12.23
N VAL A 43 9.10 10.52 12.49
CA VAL A 43 9.72 10.88 13.78
C VAL A 43 8.69 10.87 14.91
N ILE A 44 7.50 11.42 14.67
CA ILE A 44 6.39 11.40 15.63
C ILE A 44 6.00 9.96 15.98
N ASP A 45 5.88 9.08 14.99
CA ASP A 45 5.50 7.68 15.26
C ASP A 45 6.58 6.93 16.05
N LYS A 46 7.86 7.18 15.78
CA LYS A 46 8.95 6.67 16.62
C LYS A 46 8.86 7.15 18.06
N LEU A 47 8.54 8.43 18.28
CA LEU A 47 8.35 8.99 19.63
C LEU A 47 7.14 8.38 20.35
N LYS A 48 6.04 8.13 19.64
CA LYS A 48 4.86 7.45 20.20
C LYS A 48 5.21 6.03 20.67
N VAL A 49 5.96 5.28 19.86
CA VAL A 49 6.40 3.92 20.22
C VAL A 49 7.27 3.93 21.47
N LEU A 50 8.19 4.90 21.61
CA LEU A 50 9.01 5.04 22.81
C LEU A 50 8.22 5.48 24.05
N SER A 51 7.13 6.24 23.85
CA SER A 51 6.28 6.74 24.94
C SER A 51 5.31 5.69 25.47
N CYS A 52 4.98 4.67 24.69
CA CYS A 52 4.18 3.54 25.13
C CYS A 52 5.10 2.45 25.70
N CYS A 53 5.07 2.25 27.03
CA CYS A 53 5.66 1.07 27.64
C CYS A 53 4.94 -0.17 27.10
N VAL A 54 5.71 -1.18 26.66
CA VAL A 54 5.21 -2.34 25.91
C VAL A 54 4.34 -3.21 26.80
N ASP A 55 3.03 -2.98 26.80
CA ASP A 55 2.08 -4.01 27.16
C ASP A 55 2.22 -5.13 26.12
N SER A 56 2.64 -6.29 26.60
CA SER A 56 2.87 -7.50 25.81
C SER A 56 1.69 -7.74 24.83
N PRO A 57 1.95 -7.97 23.52
CA PRO A 57 0.90 -8.35 22.57
C PRO A 57 0.53 -9.82 22.79
N SER A 58 -0.05 -10.15 23.95
CA SER A 58 -0.63 -11.46 24.18
C SER A 58 -2.02 -11.49 23.56
N SER A 59 -2.12 -12.22 22.45
CA SER A 59 -3.33 -12.46 21.66
C SER A 59 -3.87 -11.26 20.89
N LEU A 60 -3.65 -11.36 19.59
CA LEU A 60 -4.31 -10.64 18.52
C LEU A 60 -5.84 -10.67 18.73
N ASP A 61 -6.37 -9.62 19.36
CA ASP A 61 -7.76 -9.57 19.77
C ASP A 61 -8.68 -9.56 18.53
N ARG A 62 -9.62 -10.51 18.51
CA ARG A 62 -10.63 -10.66 17.45
C ARG A 62 -11.42 -9.37 17.26
N GLN A 63 -11.62 -8.61 18.34
CA GLN A 63 -12.28 -7.32 18.30
C GLN A 63 -11.46 -6.28 17.52
N THR A 64 -10.16 -6.17 17.79
CA THR A 64 -9.24 -5.31 17.05
C THR A 64 -9.18 -5.66 15.56
N TRP A 65 -9.20 -6.94 15.22
CA TRP A 65 -9.27 -7.38 13.81
C TRP A 65 -10.58 -7.00 13.13
N GLN A 66 -11.70 -7.17 13.84
CA GLN A 66 -13.00 -6.76 13.34
C GLN A 66 -13.07 -5.25 13.11
N GLU A 67 -12.54 -4.44 14.03
CA GLU A 67 -12.53 -2.98 13.94
C GLU A 67 -11.70 -2.49 12.74
N HIS A 68 -10.48 -3.01 12.56
CA HIS A 68 -9.60 -2.57 11.47
C HIS A 68 -9.98 -3.12 10.09
N LEU A 69 -10.52 -4.35 10.00
CA LEU A 69 -10.82 -4.98 8.71
C LEU A 69 -12.25 -4.70 8.21
N SER A 70 -13.18 -4.32 9.09
CA SER A 70 -14.56 -3.99 8.72
C SER A 70 -14.66 -2.90 7.63
N PRO A 71 -13.90 -1.79 7.65
CA PRO A 71 -13.90 -0.79 6.58
C PRO A 71 -13.55 -1.38 5.21
N ILE A 72 -12.52 -2.23 5.15
CA ILE A 72 -12.06 -2.87 3.91
C ILE A 72 -13.14 -3.81 3.37
N LEU A 73 -13.73 -4.65 4.24
CA LEU A 73 -14.81 -5.56 3.88
C LEU A 73 -16.06 -4.81 3.40
N ASN A 74 -16.36 -3.66 3.99
CA ASN A 74 -17.49 -2.82 3.59
C ASN A 74 -17.27 -2.17 2.23
N ILE A 75 -16.05 -1.68 1.94
CA ILE A 75 -15.69 -1.16 0.62
C ILE A 75 -15.80 -2.27 -0.42
N TRP A 76 -15.23 -3.45 -0.16
CA TRP A 76 -15.32 -4.60 -1.07
C TRP A 76 -16.77 -4.98 -1.37
N ARG A 77 -17.63 -4.99 -0.35
CA ARG A 77 -19.07 -5.25 -0.52
C ARG A 77 -19.72 -4.18 -1.39
N LYS A 78 -19.46 -2.89 -1.12
CA LYS A 78 -20.03 -1.77 -1.90
C LYS A 78 -19.63 -1.81 -3.36
N LEU A 79 -18.37 -2.09 -3.66
CA LEU A 79 -17.87 -2.19 -5.03
C LEU A 79 -18.53 -3.33 -5.82
N ASN A 80 -18.85 -4.44 -5.16
CA ASN A 80 -19.38 -5.63 -5.82
C ASN A 80 -20.90 -5.81 -5.71
N GLN A 81 -21.65 -4.83 -5.19
CA GLN A 81 -23.10 -4.94 -4.98
C GLN A 81 -23.90 -5.10 -6.29
N SER A 82 -23.54 -4.38 -7.34
CA SER A 82 -24.26 -4.37 -8.62
C SER A 82 -23.57 -5.16 -9.74
N ALA A 83 -22.30 -5.51 -9.54
CA ALA A 83 -21.41 -5.94 -10.61
C ALA A 83 -21.59 -7.42 -11.01
N GLY A 84 -22.14 -8.26 -10.13
CA GLY A 84 -22.45 -9.67 -10.42
C GLY A 84 -21.26 -10.61 -10.68
N TYR A 85 -20.04 -10.10 -10.88
CA TYR A 85 -18.84 -10.87 -11.26
C TYR A 85 -18.46 -11.98 -10.28
N ILE A 86 -18.78 -11.82 -8.98
CA ILE A 86 -18.52 -12.84 -7.95
C ILE A 86 -19.23 -14.16 -8.25
N LYS A 87 -20.45 -14.11 -8.82
CA LYS A 87 -21.28 -15.29 -9.11
C LYS A 87 -21.30 -15.63 -10.60
N MET A 88 -20.56 -14.88 -11.41
CA MET A 88 -20.54 -15.05 -12.86
C MET A 88 -19.88 -16.37 -13.22
N LYS A 89 -20.57 -17.17 -14.03
CA LYS A 89 -19.95 -18.33 -14.69
C LYS A 89 -19.14 -17.83 -15.87
N LEU A 90 -17.86 -18.21 -15.90
CA LEU A 90 -16.95 -17.85 -16.97
C LEU A 90 -17.30 -18.64 -18.25
N PRO A 91 -17.45 -17.97 -19.40
CA PRO A 91 -17.57 -18.65 -20.69
C PRO A 91 -16.29 -19.43 -21.02
N GLU A 92 -16.43 -20.50 -21.79
CA GLU A 92 -15.29 -21.28 -22.27
C GLU A 92 -14.44 -20.43 -23.24
N LEU A 93 -13.11 -20.49 -23.07
CA LEU A 93 -12.16 -19.73 -23.87
C LEU A 93 -12.16 -20.24 -25.31
N GLN A 94 -12.61 -19.41 -26.24
CA GLN A 94 -12.53 -19.70 -27.67
C GLN A 94 -11.10 -19.48 -28.16
N THR A 95 -10.49 -20.54 -28.71
CA THR A 95 -9.11 -20.51 -29.24
C THR A 95 -9.03 -19.99 -30.67
N ASP A 96 -10.16 -19.91 -31.37
CA ASP A 96 -10.21 -19.65 -32.82
C ASP A 96 -10.42 -18.17 -33.16
N LEU A 97 -10.23 -17.28 -32.19
CA LEU A 97 -10.40 -15.85 -32.33
C LEU A 97 -9.14 -15.16 -32.86
N LEU A 98 -9.33 -14.02 -33.53
CA LEU A 98 -8.24 -13.11 -33.87
C LEU A 98 -7.47 -12.66 -32.61
N PRO A 99 -6.18 -12.29 -32.71
CA PRO A 99 -5.33 -12.03 -31.54
C PRO A 99 -5.87 -10.98 -30.56
N VAL A 100 -6.50 -9.91 -31.07
CA VAL A 100 -7.05 -8.83 -30.22
C VAL A 100 -8.30 -9.28 -29.44
N PRO A 101 -9.33 -9.89 -30.06
CA PRO A 101 -10.43 -10.51 -29.32
C PRO A 101 -9.99 -11.62 -28.36
N MET A 102 -9.03 -12.45 -28.75
CA MET A 102 -8.47 -13.49 -27.87
C MET A 102 -7.88 -12.88 -26.59
N PHE A 103 -7.04 -11.85 -26.73
CA PHE A 103 -6.47 -11.13 -25.58
C PHE A 103 -7.56 -10.55 -24.68
N LEU A 104 -8.58 -9.89 -25.25
CA LEU A 104 -9.66 -9.30 -24.45
C LEU A 104 -10.48 -10.37 -23.70
N CYS A 105 -10.75 -11.51 -24.33
CA CYS A 105 -11.41 -12.65 -23.68
C CYS A 105 -10.55 -13.22 -22.53
N GLN A 106 -9.24 -13.33 -22.72
CA GLN A 106 -8.31 -13.79 -21.68
C GLN A 106 -8.22 -12.80 -20.51
N GLU A 107 -8.07 -11.51 -20.77
CA GLU A 107 -8.04 -10.47 -19.74
C GLU A 107 -9.35 -10.42 -18.95
N PHE A 108 -10.49 -10.55 -19.64
CA PHE A 108 -11.79 -10.63 -18.99
C PHE A 108 -11.88 -11.86 -18.07
N HIS A 109 -11.46 -13.03 -18.56
CA HIS A 109 -11.46 -14.27 -17.80
C HIS A 109 -10.53 -14.17 -16.57
N PHE A 110 -9.33 -13.63 -16.75
CA PHE A 110 -8.38 -13.38 -15.67
C PHE A 110 -8.94 -12.41 -14.63
N GLY A 111 -9.50 -11.27 -15.06
CA GLY A 111 -10.09 -10.27 -14.18
C GLY A 111 -11.23 -10.82 -13.33
N VAL A 112 -12.15 -11.58 -13.92
CA VAL A 112 -13.26 -12.22 -13.17
C VAL A 112 -12.72 -13.28 -12.20
N THR A 113 -11.75 -14.10 -12.62
CA THR A 113 -11.11 -15.11 -11.75
C THR A 113 -10.44 -14.43 -10.54
N LEU A 114 -9.71 -13.34 -10.78
CA LEU A 114 -9.04 -12.58 -9.72
C LEU A 114 -10.05 -12.02 -8.70
N VAL A 115 -11.16 -11.44 -9.18
CA VAL A 115 -12.24 -10.94 -8.31
C VAL A 115 -12.83 -12.08 -7.46
N GLN A 116 -13.05 -13.26 -8.05
CA GLN A 116 -13.56 -14.42 -7.33
C GLN A 116 -12.57 -14.92 -6.27
N THR A 117 -11.28 -14.99 -6.59
CA THR A 117 -10.22 -15.37 -5.63
C THR A 117 -10.13 -14.41 -4.47
N ILE A 118 -10.12 -13.10 -4.72
CA ILE A 118 -10.11 -12.07 -3.66
C ILE A 118 -11.38 -12.19 -2.80
N HIS A 119 -12.54 -12.40 -3.42
CA HIS A 119 -13.79 -12.60 -2.68
C HIS A 119 -13.75 -13.84 -1.77
N GLN A 120 -13.18 -14.95 -2.25
CA GLN A 120 -13.01 -16.16 -1.46
C GLN A 120 -12.05 -15.94 -0.28
N ALA A 121 -10.92 -15.27 -0.50
CA ALA A 121 -9.96 -14.93 0.56
C ALA A 121 -10.57 -14.02 1.62
N LEU A 122 -11.24 -12.93 1.23
CA LEU A 122 -11.92 -12.02 2.17
C LEU A 122 -13.07 -12.72 2.91
N SER A 123 -13.74 -13.68 2.26
CA SER A 123 -14.77 -14.51 2.91
C SER A 123 -14.15 -15.43 3.95
N ALA A 124 -13.00 -16.04 3.68
CA ALA A 124 -12.25 -16.87 4.64
C ALA A 124 -11.81 -16.02 5.85
N VAL A 125 -11.26 -14.83 5.62
CA VAL A 125 -10.92 -13.86 6.66
C VAL A 125 -12.15 -13.47 7.49
N THR A 126 -13.28 -13.17 6.84
CA THR A 126 -14.54 -12.85 7.55
C THR A 126 -15.02 -14.00 8.43
N ARG A 127 -14.85 -15.25 7.98
CA ARG A 127 -15.20 -16.45 8.77
C ARG A 127 -14.24 -16.66 9.94
N ALA A 128 -12.95 -16.43 9.74
CA ALA A 128 -11.93 -16.50 10.79
C ALA A 128 -12.19 -15.44 11.88
N ILE A 129 -12.44 -14.18 11.49
CA ILE A 129 -12.82 -13.10 12.41
C ILE A 129 -14.13 -13.42 13.12
N LYS A 130 -15.08 -14.15 12.49
CA LYS A 130 -16.33 -14.56 13.15
C LYS A 130 -16.15 -15.77 14.09
N GLY A 131 -14.99 -16.42 14.12
CA GLY A 131 -14.70 -17.58 14.98
C GLY A 131 -15.14 -18.92 14.39
N ALA A 132 -15.46 -18.99 13.09
CA ALA A 132 -15.99 -20.18 12.45
C ALA A 132 -14.92 -21.11 11.84
N VAL A 133 -13.67 -20.65 11.67
CA VAL A 133 -12.56 -21.40 11.04
C VAL A 133 -11.23 -21.00 11.69
N SER A 134 -10.40 -21.99 12.04
CA SER A 134 -9.00 -21.77 12.44
C SER A 134 -8.19 -21.30 11.21
N PRO A 135 -7.38 -20.22 11.30
CA PRO A 135 -6.63 -19.71 10.15
C PRO A 135 -5.67 -20.79 9.63
N SER A 136 -5.85 -21.22 8.38
CA SER A 136 -4.96 -22.17 7.71
C SER A 136 -3.73 -21.44 7.12
N PRO A 137 -2.59 -22.13 6.98
CA PRO A 137 -1.28 -21.49 6.78
C PRO A 137 -0.89 -20.96 5.39
N PRO A 138 -1.61 -21.09 4.25
CA PRO A 138 -1.00 -20.69 2.96
C PRO A 138 -1.13 -19.17 2.64
N THR A 139 -1.25 -18.30 3.64
CA THR A 139 -1.40 -16.85 3.45
C THR A 139 -0.53 -16.00 4.38
N LEU A 140 0.69 -16.48 4.65
CA LEU A 140 1.81 -15.63 5.10
C LEU A 140 2.87 -15.57 4.00
#